data_AF-S9S930-F1
#
_entry.id   AF-S9S930-F1
#
_cell.length_a   1.000
_cell.length_b   1.000
_cell.length_c   1.000
_cell.angle_alpha   90.00
_cell.angle_beta   90.00
_cell.angle_gamma   90.00
#
_symmetry.space_group_name_H-M   'P 1'
#
loop_
_entity.id
_entity.type
_entity.pdbx_description
1 polymer ?
#
loop_
_entity_poly.entity_id
_entity_poly.type
_entity_poly.pdbx_seq_one_letter_code
_entity_poly.pdbx_strand_id
1 'polypeptide(L)'
;MTALPEGARVLASSPGCPFAALAYGDSILTVQAHPEFSREFLADMIEKRGRGLVPDPLLDAAQAALDRPIDDARLADDIARFFLERRAA
;
A
#
# COMPACT_ATOMS: atom_id res chain seq x y z
N MET A 1 6.44 13.36 4.37
CA MET A 1 6.16 14.48 3.43
C MET A 1 5.37 15.54 4.18
N THR A 2 5.81 16.80 4.19
CA THR A 2 5.22 17.88 5.03
C THR A 2 4.20 18.75 4.30
N ALA A 3 4.16 18.70 2.97
CA ALA A 3 3.20 19.39 2.13
C ALA A 3 2.92 18.57 0.85
N LEU A 4 1.79 18.81 0.19
CA LEU A 4 1.48 18.21 -1.10
C LEU A 4 2.43 18.78 -2.16
N PRO A 5 3.14 17.94 -2.94
CA PRO A 5 4.02 18.39 -4.00
C PRO A 5 3.24 19.15 -5.07
N GLU A 6 3.89 20.12 -5.70
CA GLU A 6 3.31 20.87 -6.80
C GLU A 6 2.86 19.93 -7.93
N GLY A 7 1.67 20.18 -8.47
CA GLY A 7 1.09 19.38 -9.56
C GLY A 7 0.56 18.00 -9.14
N ALA A 8 0.68 17.61 -7.87
CA ALA A 8 0.13 16.36 -7.37
C ALA A 8 -1.38 16.47 -7.07
N ARG A 9 -2.13 15.43 -7.41
CA ARG A 9 -3.51 15.23 -6.96
C ARG A 9 -3.56 14.06 -5.98
N VAL A 10 -4.17 14.28 -4.82
CA VAL A 10 -4.39 13.22 -3.83
C VAL A 10 -5.52 12.31 -4.29
N LEU A 11 -5.24 11.00 -4.37
CA LEU A 11 -6.22 9.97 -4.73
C LEU A 11 -6.67 9.16 -3.51
N ALA A 12 -5.78 8.98 -2.53
CA ALA A 12 -6.08 8.28 -1.29
C ALA A 12 -5.32 8.86 -0.10
N SER A 13 -5.91 8.75 1.08
CA SER A 13 -5.34 9.16 2.35
C SER A 13 -5.72 8.19 3.47
N SER A 14 -4.97 8.22 4.56
CA SER A 14 -5.25 7.49 5.81
C SER A 14 -4.86 8.37 7.02
N PRO A 15 -5.33 8.04 8.23
CA PRO A 15 -5.04 8.86 9.43
C PRO A 15 -3.55 9.10 9.70
N GLY A 16 -2.68 8.15 9.33
CA GLY A 16 -1.22 8.27 9.47
C GLY A 16 -0.47 8.66 8.19
N CYS A 17 -1.15 8.73 7.05
CA CYS A 17 -0.53 9.05 5.77
C CYS A 17 -1.52 9.86 4.90
N PRO A 18 -1.44 11.20 4.93
CA PRO A 18 -2.37 12.06 4.17
C PRO A 18 -2.17 11.96 2.64
N PHE A 19 -1.06 11.39 2.20
CA PHE A 19 -0.65 11.30 0.79
C PHE A 19 -0.40 9.83 0.40
N ALA A 20 -1.38 8.97 0.65
CA ALA A 20 -1.24 7.52 0.49
C ALA A 20 -1.25 7.07 -0.98
N ALA A 21 -1.90 7.81 -1.86
CA ALA A 21 -1.76 7.67 -3.31
C ALA A 21 -1.86 9.03 -3.99
N LEU A 22 -0.97 9.30 -4.95
CA LEU A 22 -0.93 10.57 -5.70
C LEU A 22 -0.89 10.30 -7.21
N ALA A 23 -1.49 11.19 -7.99
CA ALA A 23 -1.25 11.26 -9.42
C ALA A 23 -0.61 12.60 -9.81
N TYR A 24 0.24 12.57 -10.84
CA TYR A 24 0.77 13.76 -11.49
C TYR A 24 0.38 13.69 -12.96
N GLY A 25 -0.51 14.60 -13.38
CA GLY A 25 -1.16 14.52 -14.67
C GLY A 25 -1.86 13.16 -14.86
N ASP A 26 -1.66 12.57 -16.04
CA ASP A 26 -2.26 11.31 -16.49
C ASP A 26 -1.22 10.19 -16.74
N SER A 27 0.02 10.41 -16.30
CA SER A 27 1.17 9.54 -16.64
C SER A 27 1.95 9.03 -15.43
N ILE A 28 1.78 9.62 -14.25
CA ILE A 28 2.48 9.21 -13.03
C ILE A 28 1.45 8.90 -11.95
N LEU A 29 1.56 7.70 -11.39
CA LEU A 29 0.80 7.23 -10.23
C LEU A 29 1.80 6.78 -9.15
N THR A 30 1.58 7.22 -7.91
CA THR A 30 2.31 6.72 -6.75
C THR A 30 1.33 6.13 -5.75
N VAL A 31 1.72 5.03 -5.11
CA VAL A 31 0.98 4.36 -4.05
C VAL A 31 1.94 4.01 -2.93
N GLN A 32 1.53 4.26 -1.69
CA GLN A 32 2.31 3.89 -0.49
C GLN A 32 2.01 2.48 0.00
N ALA A 33 0.84 1.95 -0.34
CA ALA A 33 0.53 0.55 -0.09
C ALA A 33 1.40 -0.36 -0.96
N HIS A 34 1.65 -1.58 -0.49
CA HIS A 34 2.40 -2.61 -1.20
C HIS A 34 1.44 -3.66 -1.79
N PRO A 35 0.76 -3.41 -2.94
CA PRO A 35 -0.10 -4.39 -3.59
C PRO A 35 0.64 -5.64 -4.05
N GLU A 36 1.97 -5.59 -4.11
CA GLU A 36 2.83 -6.72 -4.44
C GLU A 36 3.03 -7.70 -3.27
N PHE A 37 2.62 -7.36 -2.05
CA PHE A 37 2.76 -8.23 -0.89
C PHE A 37 1.57 -9.20 -0.79
N SER A 38 1.86 -10.49 -0.98
CA SER A 38 0.91 -11.56 -0.71
C SER A 38 0.86 -11.91 0.79
N ARG A 39 -0.15 -12.67 1.20
CA ARG A 39 -0.25 -13.19 2.59
C ARG A 39 0.95 -14.07 2.95
N GLU A 40 1.38 -14.90 2.01
CA GLU A 40 2.50 -15.82 2.18
C GLU A 40 3.80 -15.04 2.37
N PHE A 41 3.98 -13.96 1.60
CA PHE A 41 5.13 -13.07 1.75
C PHE A 41 5.14 -12.38 3.12
N LEU A 42 3.98 -11.90 3.59
CA LEU A 42 3.85 -11.30 4.92
C LEU A 42 4.13 -12.30 6.04
N ALA A 43 3.62 -13.54 5.93
CA ALA A 43 3.89 -14.61 6.90
C ALA A 43 5.40 -14.91 6.98
N ASP A 44 6.05 -15.04 5.83
CA ASP A 44 7.50 -15.22 5.72
C ASP A 44 8.28 -14.08 6.37
N MET A 45 7.83 -12.83 6.19
CA MET A 45 8.47 -11.66 6.78
C MET A 45 8.35 -11.65 8.31
N ILE A 46 7.17 -11.98 8.85
CA ILE A 46 6.92 -12.09 10.29
C ILE A 46 7.86 -13.15 10.90
N GLU A 47 7.91 -14.34 10.29
CA GLU A 47 8.69 -15.47 10.80
C GLU A 47 10.21 -15.22 10.69
N LYS A 48 10.68 -14.82 9.51
CA LYS A 48 12.12 -14.81 9.18
C LYS A 48 12.81 -13.49 9.53
N ARG A 49 12.06 -12.38 9.66
CA ARG A 49 12.61 -11.03 9.86
C ARG A 49 12.01 -10.28 11.03
N GLY A 50 10.81 -10.61 11.48
CA GLY A 50 10.09 -9.82 12.49
C GLY A 50 10.74 -9.86 13.88
N ARG A 51 11.03 -11.06 14.39
CA ARG A 51 11.48 -11.26 15.78
C ARG A 51 12.80 -10.52 16.04
N GLY A 52 12.82 -9.69 17.09
CA GLY A 52 13.97 -8.86 17.47
C GLY A 52 14.04 -7.49 16.77
N LEU A 53 13.24 -7.25 15.73
CA LEU A 53 13.14 -5.95 15.05
C LEU A 53 11.81 -5.24 15.29
N VAL A 54 10.73 -6.03 15.42
CA VAL A 54 9.38 -5.54 15.65
C VAL A 54 8.90 -6.05 17.02
N PRO A 55 8.24 -5.24 17.84
CA PRO A 55 7.67 -5.69 19.12
C PRO A 55 6.79 -6.93 18.95
N ASP A 56 7.01 -7.94 19.79
CA ASP A 56 6.30 -9.22 19.72
C ASP A 56 4.77 -9.09 19.69
N PRO A 57 4.11 -8.22 20.48
CA PRO A 57 2.66 -8.08 20.42
C PRO A 57 2.13 -7.61 19.05
N LEU A 58 2.94 -6.84 18.29
CA LEU A 58 2.56 -6.40 16.95
C LEU A 58 2.71 -7.54 15.94
N LEU A 59 3.75 -8.36 16.08
CA LEU A 59 3.95 -9.55 15.24
C LEU A 59 2.83 -10.57 15.47
N ASP A 60 2.46 -10.82 16.73
CA ASP A 60 1.40 -11.75 17.07
C ASP A 60 0.04 -11.26 16.54
N ALA A 61 -0.24 -9.95 16.64
CA ALA A 61 -1.44 -9.35 16.06
C ALA A 61 -1.46 -9.43 14.52
N ALA A 62 -0.31 -9.21 13.86
CA ALA A 62 -0.18 -9.34 12.42
C ALA A 62 -0.38 -10.80 11.97
N GLN A 63 0.21 -11.75 12.68
CA GLN A 63 0.06 -13.19 12.42
C GLN A 63 -1.41 -13.62 12.53
N ALA A 64 -2.11 -13.17 13.56
CA ALA A 64 -3.54 -13.45 13.76
C ALA A 64 -4.45 -12.78 12.70
N ALA A 65 -3.93 -11.82 11.95
CA ALA A 65 -4.68 -11.10 10.92
C ALA A 65 -4.39 -11.58 9.48
N LEU A 66 -3.48 -12.55 9.28
CA LEU A 66 -3.07 -12.99 7.94
C LEU A 66 -4.22 -13.51 7.06
N ASP A 67 -5.23 -14.12 7.67
CA ASP A 67 -6.40 -14.66 6.96
C ASP A 67 -7.40 -13.58 6.51
N ARG A 68 -7.24 -12.32 6.95
CA ARG A 68 -8.14 -11.24 6.56
C ARG A 68 -7.94 -10.88 5.10
N PRO A 69 -9.00 -10.74 4.29
CA PRO A 69 -8.85 -10.38 2.88
C PRO A 69 -8.07 -9.07 2.72
N ILE A 70 -7.28 -9.00 1.65
CA ILE A 70 -6.51 -7.82 1.25
C ILE A 70 -6.96 -7.40 -0.16
N ASP A 71 -6.76 -6.14 -0.49
CA ASP A 71 -7.18 -5.51 -1.76
C ASP A 71 -6.06 -5.51 -2.82
N ASP A 72 -5.15 -6.48 -2.79
CA ASP A 72 -3.99 -6.58 -3.68
C ASP A 72 -4.39 -6.58 -5.17
N ALA A 73 -5.28 -7.50 -5.56
CA ALA A 73 -5.77 -7.62 -6.93
C ALA A 73 -6.54 -6.36 -7.38
N ARG A 74 -7.37 -5.80 -6.49
CA ARG A 74 -8.13 -4.58 -6.78
C ARG A 74 -7.19 -3.41 -7.08
N LEU A 75 -6.16 -3.22 -6.26
CA LEU A 75 -5.21 -2.13 -6.44
C LEU A 75 -4.35 -2.35 -7.70
N ALA A 76 -3.99 -3.60 -8.02
CA ALA A 76 -3.31 -3.95 -9.26
C ALA A 76 -4.17 -3.59 -10.49
N ASP A 77 -5.47 -3.89 -10.46
CA ASP A 77 -6.42 -3.51 -11.53
C ASP A 77 -6.55 -2.00 -11.68
N ASP A 78 -6.59 -1.26 -10.58
CA ASP A 78 -6.66 0.21 -10.60
C ASP A 78 -5.37 0.82 -11.18
N ILE A 79 -4.20 0.25 -10.86
CA ILE A 79 -2.91 0.65 -11.45
C ILE A 79 -2.92 0.37 -12.96
N ALA A 80 -3.35 -0.82 -13.38
CA ALA A 80 -3.44 -1.17 -14.80
C ALA A 80 -4.37 -0.21 -15.55
N ARG A 81 -5.56 0.08 -14.98
CA ARG A 81 -6.52 1.01 -15.55
C ARG A 81 -5.95 2.41 -15.70
N PHE A 82 -5.20 2.89 -14.71
CA PHE A 82 -4.53 4.19 -14.80
C PHE A 82 -3.63 4.29 -16.03
N PHE A 83 -2.79 3.28 -16.27
CA PHE A 83 -1.85 3.31 -17.40
C PHE A 83 -2.49 3.02 -18.75
N LEU A 84 -3.52 2.17 -18.80
CA LEU A 84 -4.20 1.82 -20.05
C LEU A 84 -5.20 2.90 -20.49
N GLU A 85 -5.91 3.52 -19.55
CA GLU A 85 -6.99 4.47 -19.84
C GLU A 85 -6.61 5.94 -19.55
N ARG A 86 -5.48 6.17 -18.88
CA ARG A 86 -5.04 7.51 -18.43
C ARG A 86 -6.03 8.18 -17.48
N ARG A 87 -6.68 7.38 -16.62
CA ARG A 87 -7.64 7.85 -15.62
C ARG A 87 -7.20 7.42 -14.22
N ALA A 88 -6.99 8.40 -13.35
CA ALA A 88 -6.82 8.17 -11.92
C ALA A 88 -8.15 8.46 -11.22
N ALA A 89 -8.90 7.38 -10.96
CA ALA A 89 -10.23 7.30 -10.33
C ALA A 89 -11.29 8.25 -10.92
#